data_AF-A0AAJ6CTX4-F1
#
_entry.id   AF-A0AAJ6CTX4-F1
#
_cell.length_a   1.000
_cell.length_b   1.000
_cell.length_c   1.000
_cell.angle_alpha   90.00
_cell.angle_beta   90.00
_cell.angle_gamma   90.00
#
_symmetry.space_group_name_H-M   'P 1'
#
loop_
_entity.id
_entity.type
_entity.pdbx_description
1 polymer ?
#
loop_
_entity_poly.entity_id
_entity_poly.type
_entity_poly.pdbx_seq_one_letter_code
_entity_poly.pdbx_strand_id
1 'polypeptide(L)'
;MWQDKGLATGDPISYIGADQPRVTLLTQAQGYWLESTEECQAPPNPLANGVFLWTETVGAGHAFVSVHQDNSPYAFTYGRFGRTGNPSGAVGDGILNYFQFGDARAYYQMELYGVAAKVFRIDDADPGITKAYFERLWNGGKPVVPTPTMGDMTRQRGRIIDQYDVTGKNCTTHATDAIKMAGSQVFQGGYSTNAGMRVEQVEDFAVPLSLQRFLLGKSGEQTMTVVEMTSEFRRQYPNTDGVKPANEDNPDTKKYRAITEVASVIGTISPYSGGSVGGLLNGGSNVSK
;
A
#
# COMPACT_ATOMS: atom_id res chain seq x y z
N MET A 1 31.68 11.80 14.25
CA MET A 1 33.16 11.90 14.34
C MET A 1 33.45 12.63 15.64
N TRP A 2 34.06 11.93 16.59
CA TRP A 2 34.45 12.43 17.92
C TRP A 2 35.78 13.17 17.87
N GLN A 3 35.95 14.22 18.68
CA GLN A 3 37.16 14.67 19.41
C GLN A 3 36.93 16.11 19.93
N ASP A 4 37.36 16.56 21.10
CA ASP A 4 38.04 15.93 22.23
C ASP A 4 37.87 16.83 23.47
N LYS A 5 37.95 16.22 24.66
CA LYS A 5 37.93 16.88 25.97
C LYS A 5 39.27 17.59 26.22
N GLY A 6 39.28 18.89 26.04
CA GLY A 6 40.37 19.76 26.52
C GLY A 6 39.90 20.60 27.69
N LEU A 7 40.24 20.17 28.91
CA LEU A 7 40.35 21.05 30.07
C LEU A 7 41.25 22.22 29.68
N ALA A 8 40.68 23.41 29.51
CA ALA A 8 41.47 24.64 29.47
C ALA A 8 41.88 24.99 30.90
N THR A 9 42.86 24.26 31.43
CA THR A 9 43.60 24.65 32.63
C THR A 9 44.98 25.14 32.19
N GLY A 10 45.20 26.44 32.36
CA GLY A 10 46.48 27.15 32.20
C GLY A 10 46.22 28.54 31.60
N ASP A 11 46.67 29.66 32.14
CA ASP A 11 47.38 30.03 33.38
C ASP A 11 46.91 31.46 33.74
N PRO A 12 47.03 31.93 35.00
CA PRO A 12 46.63 33.29 35.34
C PRO A 12 47.59 34.29 34.70
N ILE A 13 47.16 34.97 33.65
CA ILE A 13 47.88 36.13 33.14
C ILE A 13 47.55 37.31 34.05
N SER A 14 48.41 37.56 35.03
CA SER A 14 48.38 38.75 35.87
C SER A 14 48.92 39.94 35.07
N TYR A 15 48.02 40.82 34.65
CA TYR A 15 48.37 42.22 34.37
C TYR A 15 47.67 43.08 35.42
N ILE A 16 48.32 43.29 36.56
CA ILE A 16 47.94 44.38 37.45
C ILE A 16 48.46 45.67 36.82
N GLY A 17 47.56 46.41 36.17
CA GLY A 17 47.64 47.86 36.05
C GLY A 17 46.73 48.47 37.12
N ALA A 18 47.26 49.40 37.90
CA ALA A 18 46.51 50.12 38.93
C ALA A 18 45.33 50.89 38.30
N ASP A 19 44.21 50.95 39.03
CA ASP A 19 42.98 51.71 38.74
C ASP A 19 41.91 51.09 37.83
N GLN A 20 41.26 49.98 38.23
CA GLN A 20 39.88 49.63 37.79
C GLN A 20 39.10 48.81 38.85
N PRO A 21 37.75 48.90 38.89
CA PRO A 21 36.89 48.34 39.95
C PRO A 21 36.95 46.81 40.04
N ARG A 22 36.84 46.27 41.27
CA ARG A 22 36.74 44.82 41.53
C ARG A 22 35.56 44.21 40.74
N VAL A 23 35.86 43.36 39.77
CA VAL A 23 34.88 42.43 39.19
C VAL A 23 34.77 41.23 40.13
N THR A 24 33.71 41.17 40.92
CA THR A 24 33.34 39.95 41.63
C THR A 24 32.67 39.02 40.62
N LEU A 25 33.21 37.82 40.40
CA LEU A 25 32.51 36.77 39.67
C LEU A 25 31.21 36.47 40.42
N LEU A 26 30.07 36.81 39.80
CA LEU A 26 28.78 36.28 40.23
C LEU A 26 28.86 34.76 40.08
N THR A 27 28.62 34.06 41.18
CA THR A 27 28.51 32.59 41.23
C THR A 27 27.66 32.10 40.06
N GLN A 28 28.16 31.10 39.32
CA GLN A 28 27.41 30.45 38.25
C GLN A 28 25.97 30.21 38.70
N ALA A 29 25.01 30.75 37.94
CA ALA A 29 23.63 30.35 38.10
C ALA A 29 23.56 28.83 37.95
N GLN A 30 23.22 28.13 39.03
CA GLN A 30 22.88 26.70 38.97
C GLN A 30 21.57 26.58 38.20
N GLY A 31 21.67 26.50 36.88
CA GLY A 31 20.57 26.03 36.04
C GLY A 31 20.39 24.54 36.31
N TYR A 32 19.23 24.16 36.86
CA TYR A 32 18.81 22.77 36.88
C TYR A 32 18.02 22.50 35.60
N TRP A 33 18.29 21.36 34.97
CA TRP A 33 17.43 20.84 33.92
C TRP A 33 16.09 20.47 34.55
N LEU A 34 15.04 21.21 34.24
CA LEU A 34 13.68 20.71 34.37
C LEU A 34 13.49 19.75 33.20
N GLU A 35 13.71 18.46 33.43
CA GLU A 35 13.20 17.43 32.52
C GLU A 35 11.67 17.55 32.57
N SER A 36 11.08 18.19 31.57
CA SER A 36 9.62 18.16 31.42
C SER A 36 9.24 16.71 31.15
N THR A 37 8.52 16.11 32.07
CA THR A 37 7.93 14.76 31.92
C THR A 37 6.81 14.72 30.89
N GLU A 38 6.53 15.82 30.20
CA GLU A 38 5.75 15.80 28.97
C GLU A 38 6.64 15.23 27.86
N GLU A 39 6.66 13.90 27.77
CA GLU A 39 7.02 13.22 26.53
C GLU A 39 6.28 13.93 25.40
N CYS A 40 7.01 14.49 24.43
CA CYS A 40 6.43 15.02 23.18
C CYS A 40 5.73 13.88 22.44
N GLN A 41 4.51 13.53 22.84
CA GLN A 41 3.70 12.58 22.13
C GLN A 41 3.39 13.20 20.76
N ALA A 42 3.91 12.57 19.71
CA ALA A 42 3.56 12.94 18.36
C ALA A 42 2.03 12.95 18.23
N PRO A 43 1.45 13.87 17.45
CA PRO A 43 0.01 13.89 17.23
C PRO A 43 -0.49 12.50 16.83
N PRO A 44 -1.65 12.05 17.33
CA PRO A 44 -2.19 10.74 17.01
C PRO A 44 -2.33 10.60 15.49
N ASN A 45 -1.58 9.67 14.90
CA ASN A 45 -1.67 9.39 13.47
C ASN A 45 -2.59 8.18 13.24
N PRO A 46 -3.80 8.37 12.66
CA PRO A 46 -4.73 7.28 12.39
C PRO A 46 -4.22 6.28 11.34
N LEU A 47 -3.16 6.64 10.62
CA LEU A 47 -2.49 5.78 9.64
C LEU A 47 -1.17 5.18 10.17
N ALA A 48 -0.83 5.35 11.46
CA ALA A 48 0.43 4.84 12.00
C ALA A 48 0.54 3.31 11.90
N ASN A 49 -0.58 2.61 12.12
CA ASN A 49 -0.68 1.17 12.11
C ASN A 49 -1.98 0.73 11.42
N GLY A 50 -1.88 -0.27 10.55
CA GLY A 50 -3.06 -0.87 9.94
C GLY A 50 -2.79 -1.55 8.61
N VAL A 51 -3.81 -2.28 8.16
CA VAL A 51 -3.89 -2.86 6.82
C VAL A 51 -4.89 -2.03 6.02
N PHE A 52 -4.48 -1.58 4.85
CA PHE A 52 -5.30 -0.75 3.98
C PHE A 52 -5.45 -1.40 2.61
N LEU A 53 -6.69 -1.57 2.19
CA LEU A 53 -7.06 -2.07 0.88
C LEU A 53 -7.38 -0.88 -0.04
N TRP A 54 -6.71 -0.83 -1.18
CA TRP A 54 -6.82 0.24 -2.15
C TRP A 54 -7.59 -0.25 -3.37
N THR A 55 -8.45 0.61 -3.91
CA THR A 55 -9.19 0.33 -5.13
C THR A 55 -9.19 1.52 -6.07
N GLU A 56 -8.96 1.24 -7.34
CA GLU A 56 -8.99 2.20 -8.45
C GLU A 56 -10.05 1.75 -9.45
N THR A 57 -10.78 2.71 -10.01
CA THR A 57 -11.87 2.41 -10.96
C THR A 57 -11.67 3.05 -12.33
N VAL A 58 -10.52 3.72 -12.55
CA VAL A 58 -10.17 4.28 -13.87
C VAL A 58 -9.72 3.15 -14.80
N GLY A 59 -10.22 3.14 -16.04
CA GLY A 59 -9.88 2.12 -17.03
C GLY A 59 -10.36 0.71 -16.64
N ALA A 60 -9.44 -0.24 -16.54
CA ALA A 60 -9.72 -1.60 -16.05
C ALA A 60 -9.88 -1.66 -14.52
N GLY A 61 -9.51 -0.58 -13.82
CA GLY A 61 -9.34 -0.57 -12.38
C GLY A 61 -8.11 -1.35 -11.92
N HIS A 62 -7.80 -1.19 -10.64
CA HIS A 62 -6.71 -1.87 -9.97
C HIS A 62 -7.00 -1.99 -8.48
N ALA A 63 -6.35 -2.94 -7.82
CA ALA A 63 -6.46 -3.11 -6.38
C ALA A 63 -5.12 -3.54 -5.81
N PHE A 64 -4.78 -3.02 -4.63
CA PHE A 64 -3.55 -3.36 -3.95
C PHE A 64 -3.69 -3.19 -2.44
N VAL A 65 -2.71 -3.68 -1.68
CA VAL A 65 -2.71 -3.60 -0.22
C VAL A 65 -1.52 -2.75 0.22
N SER A 66 -1.75 -1.88 1.19
CA SER A 66 -0.67 -1.32 1.98
C SER A 66 -0.76 -1.75 3.44
N VAL A 67 0.40 -1.82 4.08
CA VAL A 67 0.53 -2.13 5.50
C VAL A 67 1.37 -1.02 6.13
N HIS A 68 0.87 -0.43 7.21
CA HIS A 68 1.63 0.49 8.02
C HIS A 68 1.94 -0.17 9.37
N GLN A 69 3.21 -0.11 9.78
CA GLN A 69 3.67 -0.56 11.09
C GLN A 69 4.60 0.51 11.67
N ASP A 70 4.27 1.02 12.86
CA ASP A 70 5.05 2.06 13.54
C ASP A 70 5.33 3.26 12.62
N ASN A 71 4.31 3.70 11.88
CA ASN A 71 4.37 4.80 10.91
C ASN A 71 5.26 4.54 9.69
N SER A 72 5.74 3.31 9.50
CA SER A 72 6.47 2.86 8.31
C SER A 72 5.51 2.34 7.25
N PRO A 73 5.43 2.98 6.07
CA PRO A 73 4.52 2.56 5.01
C PRO A 73 5.15 1.50 4.10
N TYR A 74 4.37 0.48 3.78
CA TYR A 74 4.69 -0.57 2.83
C TYR A 74 3.53 -0.75 1.84
N ALA A 75 3.83 -0.81 0.54
CA ALA A 75 2.81 -1.06 -0.49
C ALA A 75 3.14 -2.33 -1.27
N PHE A 76 2.12 -3.16 -1.46
CA PHE A 76 2.19 -4.44 -2.18
C PHE A 76 1.19 -4.40 -3.33
N THR A 77 1.69 -4.20 -4.54
CA THR A 77 0.87 -4.04 -5.74
C THR A 77 1.23 -5.13 -6.75
N TYR A 78 0.23 -5.96 -7.09
CA TYR A 78 0.38 -7.09 -8.01
C TYR A 78 -0.28 -6.79 -9.33
N GLY A 79 0.43 -6.95 -10.44
CA GLY A 79 -0.09 -6.51 -11.73
C GLY A 79 0.72 -7.01 -12.92
N ARG A 80 0.20 -6.69 -14.11
CA ARG A 80 0.87 -6.92 -15.39
C ARG A 80 1.85 -5.79 -15.69
N PHE A 81 2.92 -5.68 -14.90
CA PHE A 81 3.92 -4.60 -15.03
C PHE A 81 5.08 -4.94 -15.99
N GLY A 82 5.03 -6.11 -16.63
CA GLY A 82 6.10 -6.67 -17.46
C GLY A 82 5.59 -7.13 -18.81
N ARG A 83 5.98 -8.33 -19.22
CA ARG A 83 5.55 -8.87 -20.52
C ARG A 83 4.07 -9.24 -20.44
N THR A 84 3.33 -8.88 -21.47
CA THR A 84 1.91 -9.22 -21.63
C THR A 84 1.75 -10.20 -22.79
N GLY A 85 0.81 -11.14 -22.63
CA GLY A 85 0.52 -12.20 -23.59
C GLY A 85 -0.85 -12.04 -24.23
N ASN A 86 -1.12 -12.89 -25.23
CA ASN A 86 -2.40 -12.93 -25.91
C ASN A 86 -3.46 -13.74 -25.15
N PRO A 87 -4.76 -13.38 -25.29
CA PRO A 87 -5.27 -12.33 -26.16
C PRO A 87 -5.15 -10.92 -25.54
N SER A 88 -4.64 -9.96 -26.33
CA SER A 88 -4.70 -8.52 -26.06
C SER A 88 -4.18 -8.03 -24.70
N GLY A 89 -3.27 -8.77 -24.06
CA GLY A 89 -2.72 -8.42 -22.75
C GLY A 89 -3.59 -8.84 -21.55
N ALA A 90 -4.52 -9.79 -21.74
CA ALA A 90 -5.32 -10.39 -20.68
C ALA A 90 -4.51 -11.27 -19.72
N VAL A 91 -3.37 -11.80 -20.19
CA VAL A 91 -2.41 -12.58 -19.41
C VAL A 91 -1.04 -11.93 -19.45
N GLY A 92 -0.14 -12.29 -18.53
CA GLY A 92 1.23 -11.78 -18.53
C GLY A 92 2.06 -12.23 -17.34
N ASP A 93 3.25 -11.66 -17.21
CA ASP A 93 4.06 -11.83 -16.00
C ASP A 93 3.27 -11.28 -14.79
N GLY A 94 3.00 -12.14 -13.81
CA GLY A 94 2.40 -11.78 -12.54
C GLY A 94 3.46 -11.17 -11.63
N ILE A 95 3.58 -9.84 -11.68
CA ILE A 95 4.62 -9.12 -10.96
C ILE A 95 4.04 -8.54 -9.67
N LEU A 96 4.62 -8.96 -8.55
CA LEU A 96 4.41 -8.32 -7.25
C LEU A 96 5.52 -7.28 -7.02
N ASN A 97 5.12 -6.01 -6.91
CA ASN A 97 6.00 -4.94 -6.44
C ASN A 97 5.92 -4.83 -4.92
N TYR A 98 7.08 -4.69 -4.29
CA TYR A 98 7.17 -4.38 -2.86
C TYR A 98 7.84 -3.02 -2.65
N PHE A 99 7.03 -2.00 -2.38
CA PHE A 99 7.51 -0.64 -2.13
C PHE A 99 7.61 -0.37 -0.64
N GLN A 100 8.68 0.32 -0.25
CA GLN A 100 8.99 0.63 1.14
C GLN A 100 9.22 2.13 1.29
N PHE A 101 8.76 2.72 2.40
CA PHE A 101 9.10 4.07 2.80
C PHE A 101 8.80 5.11 1.69
N GLY A 102 9.81 5.80 1.16
CA GLY A 102 9.66 6.81 0.12
C GLY A 102 9.00 6.28 -1.14
N ASP A 103 9.36 5.07 -1.58
CA ASP A 103 8.76 4.43 -2.77
C ASP A 103 7.26 4.21 -2.56
N ALA A 104 6.85 3.77 -1.37
CA ALA A 104 5.44 3.57 -1.03
C ALA A 104 4.67 4.90 -0.99
N ARG A 105 5.28 5.96 -0.44
CA ARG A 105 4.67 7.31 -0.38
C ARG A 105 4.45 7.89 -1.78
N ALA A 106 5.46 7.80 -2.65
CA ALA A 106 5.37 8.23 -4.03
C ALA A 106 4.27 7.47 -4.77
N TYR A 107 4.18 6.16 -4.55
CA TYR A 107 3.13 5.33 -5.12
C TYR A 107 1.73 5.78 -4.63
N TYR A 108 1.54 6.01 -3.33
CA TYR A 108 0.24 6.51 -2.81
C TYR A 108 -0.18 7.82 -3.45
N GLN A 109 0.73 8.78 -3.65
CA GLN A 109 0.41 10.06 -4.29
C GLN A 109 -0.03 9.85 -5.75
N MET A 110 0.65 8.95 -6.48
CA MET A 110 0.21 8.58 -7.84
C MET A 110 -1.20 8.02 -7.83
N GLU A 111 -1.53 7.14 -6.89
CA GLU A 111 -2.85 6.49 -6.85
C GLU A 111 -3.96 7.44 -6.37
N LEU A 112 -3.70 8.26 -5.34
CA LEU A 112 -4.69 9.19 -4.78
C LEU A 112 -5.10 10.31 -5.75
N TYR A 113 -4.17 10.78 -6.58
CA TYR A 113 -4.35 11.97 -7.42
C TYR A 113 -4.34 11.68 -8.91
N GLY A 114 -3.62 10.66 -9.34
CA GLY A 114 -3.59 10.22 -10.74
C GLY A 114 -4.86 9.46 -11.12
N VAL A 115 -5.30 8.52 -10.30
CA VAL A 115 -6.46 7.66 -10.63
C VAL A 115 -7.58 7.72 -9.59
N ALA A 116 -7.49 8.67 -8.67
CA ALA A 116 -8.48 8.91 -7.63
C ALA A 116 -8.84 7.65 -6.83
N ALA A 117 -7.82 6.84 -6.50
CA ALA A 117 -7.97 5.63 -5.72
C ALA A 117 -8.70 5.91 -4.39
N LYS A 118 -9.48 4.92 -3.95
CA LYS A 118 -10.08 4.88 -2.62
C LYS A 118 -9.29 3.95 -1.71
N VAL A 119 -9.25 4.29 -0.43
CA VAL A 119 -8.48 3.57 0.59
C VAL A 119 -9.40 3.13 1.72
N PHE A 120 -9.31 1.86 2.11
CA PHE A 120 -10.13 1.28 3.16
C PHE A 120 -9.25 0.62 4.20
N ARG A 121 -9.33 1.04 5.47
CA ARG A 121 -8.71 0.30 6.58
C ARG A 121 -9.56 -0.93 6.88
N ILE A 122 -8.91 -2.07 7.03
CA ILE A 122 -9.53 -3.33 7.44
C ILE A 122 -9.11 -3.59 8.88
N ASP A 123 -10.03 -3.34 9.83
CA ASP A 123 -9.69 -3.24 11.26
C ASP A 123 -9.39 -4.59 11.90
N ASP A 124 -9.89 -5.69 11.33
CA ASP A 124 -9.70 -7.06 11.82
C ASP A 124 -8.61 -7.82 11.04
N ALA A 125 -7.88 -7.17 10.12
CA ALA A 125 -6.74 -7.76 9.43
C ALA A 125 -5.43 -7.48 10.19
N ASP A 126 -4.65 -8.53 10.47
CA ASP A 126 -3.37 -8.39 11.17
C ASP A 126 -2.27 -7.79 10.24
N PRO A 127 -1.64 -6.65 10.60
CA PRO A 127 -0.58 -6.04 9.80
C PRO A 127 0.66 -6.93 9.62
N GLY A 128 1.07 -7.64 10.66
CA GLY A 128 2.26 -8.50 10.65
C GLY A 128 2.09 -9.71 9.73
N ILE A 129 0.94 -10.40 9.83
CA ILE A 129 0.59 -11.53 8.97
C ILE A 129 0.44 -11.07 7.52
N THR A 130 -0.26 -9.96 7.28
CA THR A 130 -0.45 -9.40 5.93
C THR A 130 0.90 -9.11 5.26
N LYS A 131 1.79 -8.42 5.99
CA LYS A 131 3.13 -8.09 5.48
C LYS A 131 3.95 -9.35 5.21
N ALA A 132 3.98 -10.30 6.15
CA ALA A 132 4.73 -11.55 6.01
C ALA A 132 4.22 -12.40 4.83
N TYR A 133 2.91 -12.41 4.57
CA TYR A 133 2.32 -13.08 3.41
C TYR A 133 2.91 -12.55 2.09
N PHE A 134 2.87 -11.23 1.88
CA PHE A 134 3.42 -10.64 0.65
C PHE A 134 4.93 -10.74 0.56
N GLU A 135 5.66 -10.54 1.67
CA GLU A 135 7.12 -10.69 1.69
C GLU A 135 7.54 -12.12 1.32
N ARG A 136 6.80 -13.13 1.77
CA ARG A 136 7.05 -14.52 1.36
C ARG A 136 6.86 -14.73 -0.14
N LEU A 137 5.78 -14.21 -0.72
CA LEU A 137 5.54 -14.28 -2.16
C LEU A 137 6.65 -13.57 -2.95
N TRP A 138 7.00 -12.36 -2.52
CA TRP A 138 8.02 -11.55 -3.16
C TRP A 138 9.40 -12.20 -3.10
N ASN A 139 9.83 -12.67 -1.92
CA ASN A 139 11.11 -13.35 -1.73
C ASN A 139 11.21 -14.68 -2.51
N GLY A 140 10.09 -15.37 -2.70
CA GLY A 140 10.02 -16.57 -3.54
C GLY A 140 9.99 -16.30 -5.04
N GLY A 141 9.77 -15.05 -5.45
CA GLY A 141 9.65 -14.65 -6.84
C GLY A 141 10.99 -14.50 -7.56
N LYS A 142 10.93 -14.53 -8.90
CA LYS A 142 12.10 -14.36 -9.77
C LYS A 142 12.33 -12.88 -10.09
N PRO A 143 13.57 -12.44 -10.37
CA PRO A 143 13.80 -11.11 -10.93
C PRO A 143 12.94 -10.86 -12.16
N VAL A 144 12.45 -9.62 -12.31
CA VAL A 144 11.69 -9.22 -13.49
C VAL A 144 12.56 -9.25 -14.75
N VAL A 145 11.94 -9.56 -15.89
CA VAL A 145 12.57 -9.38 -17.21
C VAL A 145 12.27 -7.95 -17.67
N PRO A 146 13.26 -7.05 -17.79
CA PRO A 146 13.00 -5.67 -18.15
C PRO A 146 12.33 -5.54 -19.51
N THR A 147 11.31 -4.70 -19.60
CA THR A 147 10.68 -4.30 -20.86
C THR A 147 10.91 -2.80 -21.10
N PRO A 148 10.86 -2.29 -22.35
CA PRO A 148 11.10 -0.88 -22.64
C PRO A 148 10.17 0.09 -21.88
N THR A 149 8.94 -0.35 -21.59
CA THR A 149 7.91 0.45 -20.91
C THR A 149 7.86 0.23 -19.40
N MET A 150 8.68 -0.68 -18.85
CA MET A 150 8.69 -0.97 -17.41
C MET A 150 9.28 0.22 -16.64
N GLY A 151 8.56 0.71 -15.63
CA GLY A 151 9.04 1.78 -14.75
C GLY A 151 10.19 1.34 -13.84
N ASP A 152 11.05 2.29 -13.45
CA ASP A 152 12.25 1.99 -12.67
C ASP A 152 11.97 1.37 -11.30
N MET A 153 10.88 1.80 -10.63
CA MET A 153 10.45 1.19 -9.38
C MET A 153 10.15 -0.31 -9.56
N THR A 154 9.46 -0.70 -10.63
CA THR A 154 9.20 -2.12 -10.92
C THR A 154 10.46 -2.88 -11.29
N ARG A 155 11.39 -2.28 -12.04
CA ARG A 155 12.68 -2.93 -12.35
C ARG A 155 13.46 -3.28 -11.08
N GLN A 156 13.40 -2.42 -10.07
CA GLN A 156 14.17 -2.57 -8.82
C GLN A 156 13.43 -3.38 -7.76
N ARG A 157 12.11 -3.20 -7.66
CA ARG A 157 11.27 -3.71 -6.56
C ARG A 157 10.28 -4.78 -6.99
N GLY A 158 10.21 -5.10 -8.28
CA GLY A 158 9.31 -6.12 -8.80
C GLY A 158 9.90 -7.52 -8.74
N ARG A 159 9.04 -8.51 -8.51
CA ARG A 159 9.35 -9.94 -8.65
C ARG A 159 8.24 -10.64 -9.41
N ILE A 160 8.60 -11.50 -10.36
CA ILE A 160 7.64 -12.39 -11.04
C ILE A 160 7.34 -13.53 -10.06
N ILE A 161 6.11 -13.56 -9.53
CA ILE A 161 5.69 -14.58 -8.57
C ILE A 161 4.88 -15.70 -9.22
N ASP A 162 4.21 -15.41 -10.34
CA ASP A 162 3.49 -16.37 -11.18
C ASP A 162 3.05 -15.74 -12.52
N GLN A 163 2.00 -16.28 -13.14
CA GLN A 163 1.36 -15.75 -14.34
C GLN A 163 0.07 -15.05 -13.95
N TYR A 164 -0.05 -13.79 -14.39
CA TYR A 164 -1.27 -13.02 -14.25
C TYR A 164 -2.33 -13.52 -15.23
N ASP A 165 -3.58 -13.62 -14.77
CA ASP A 165 -4.78 -13.86 -15.57
C ASP A 165 -5.94 -12.99 -15.05
N VAL A 166 -6.47 -12.11 -15.90
CA VAL A 166 -7.62 -11.23 -15.55
C VAL A 166 -8.84 -11.98 -15.02
N THR A 167 -9.04 -13.24 -15.39
CA THR A 167 -10.18 -14.08 -14.96
C THR A 167 -9.88 -14.96 -13.75
N GLY A 168 -8.61 -15.05 -13.34
CA GLY A 168 -8.17 -15.88 -12.23
C GLY A 168 -7.26 -15.09 -11.31
N LYS A 169 -5.95 -15.28 -11.46
CA LYS A 169 -4.95 -14.60 -10.63
C LYS A 169 -4.71 -13.17 -11.09
N ASN A 170 -5.31 -12.23 -10.37
CA ASN A 170 -5.23 -10.83 -10.72
C ASN A 170 -4.97 -9.94 -9.49
N CYS A 171 -4.93 -8.63 -9.70
CA CYS A 171 -4.66 -7.66 -8.63
C CYS A 171 -5.68 -7.74 -7.49
N THR A 172 -6.96 -7.96 -7.83
CA THR A 172 -8.06 -8.04 -6.86
C THR A 172 -7.96 -9.32 -6.05
N THR A 173 -7.74 -10.47 -6.69
CA THR A 173 -7.62 -11.75 -5.96
C THR A 173 -6.42 -11.76 -5.03
N HIS A 174 -5.25 -11.24 -5.46
CA HIS A 174 -4.09 -11.14 -4.57
C HIS A 174 -4.33 -10.20 -3.38
N ALA A 175 -5.05 -9.10 -3.60
CA ALA A 175 -5.40 -8.18 -2.53
C ALA A 175 -6.38 -8.82 -1.54
N THR A 176 -7.44 -9.47 -2.01
CA THR A 176 -8.43 -10.12 -1.13
C THR A 176 -7.87 -11.35 -0.42
N ASP A 177 -7.05 -12.16 -1.09
CA ASP A 177 -6.36 -13.32 -0.49
C ASP A 177 -5.49 -12.89 0.68
N ALA A 178 -4.74 -11.78 0.55
CA ALA A 178 -3.89 -11.28 1.62
C ALA A 178 -4.70 -10.91 2.88
N ILE A 179 -5.85 -10.24 2.68
CA ILE A 179 -6.75 -9.86 3.78
C ILE A 179 -7.37 -11.10 4.44
N LYS A 180 -7.77 -12.13 3.66
CA LYS A 180 -8.25 -13.41 4.20
C LYS A 180 -7.17 -14.13 5.00
N MET A 181 -5.96 -14.19 4.45
CA MET A 181 -4.80 -14.79 5.11
C MET A 181 -4.41 -14.06 6.39
N ALA A 182 -4.69 -12.75 6.48
CA ALA A 182 -4.49 -11.94 7.67
C ALA A 182 -5.51 -12.20 8.80
N GLY A 183 -6.48 -13.11 8.59
CA GLY A 183 -7.49 -13.50 9.56
C GLY A 183 -8.75 -12.65 9.53
N SER A 184 -8.87 -11.71 8.59
CA SER A 184 -10.06 -10.86 8.48
C SER A 184 -11.29 -11.65 8.07
N GLN A 185 -12.42 -11.31 8.68
CA GLN A 185 -13.73 -11.84 8.34
C GLN A 185 -14.51 -10.90 7.42
N VAL A 186 -13.90 -9.82 6.92
CA VAL A 186 -14.57 -8.81 6.09
C VAL A 186 -15.27 -9.39 4.87
N PHE A 187 -14.74 -10.48 4.30
CA PHE A 187 -15.31 -11.18 3.15
C PHE A 187 -16.16 -12.40 3.52
N GLN A 188 -16.30 -12.69 4.81
CA GLN A 188 -17.20 -13.74 5.29
C GLN A 188 -18.60 -13.16 5.39
N GLY A 189 -19.55 -13.82 4.72
CA GLY A 189 -20.95 -13.48 4.71
C GLY A 189 -21.83 -14.71 4.86
N GLY A 190 -23.13 -14.48 4.85
CA GLY A 190 -24.10 -15.53 4.74
C GLY A 190 -25.51 -15.00 4.82
N TYR A 191 -26.43 -15.66 4.12
CA TYR A 191 -27.86 -15.36 4.22
C TYR A 191 -28.58 -16.52 4.87
N SER A 192 -29.60 -16.19 5.66
CA SER A 192 -30.53 -17.19 6.16
C SER A 192 -31.58 -17.40 5.08
N THR A 193 -31.73 -18.64 4.62
CA THR A 193 -32.85 -19.00 3.76
C THR A 193 -34.16 -18.92 4.55
N ASN A 194 -35.29 -18.78 3.86
CA ASN A 194 -36.61 -18.83 4.49
C ASN A 194 -36.88 -20.14 5.26
N ALA A 195 -36.06 -21.17 5.02
CA ALA A 195 -36.09 -22.46 5.73
C ALA A 195 -35.23 -22.48 7.01
N GLY A 196 -34.67 -21.35 7.45
CA GLY A 196 -33.86 -21.26 8.68
C GLY A 196 -32.43 -21.81 8.55
N MET A 197 -32.01 -22.23 7.36
CA MET A 197 -30.63 -22.65 7.10
C MET A 197 -29.77 -21.43 6.83
N ARG A 198 -28.66 -21.29 7.56
CA ARG A 198 -27.63 -20.28 7.31
C ARG A 198 -26.69 -20.82 6.23
N VAL A 199 -26.66 -20.15 5.08
CA VAL A 199 -25.70 -20.44 4.01
C VAL A 199 -24.53 -19.49 4.20
N GLU A 200 -23.36 -20.03 4.54
CA GLU A 200 -22.12 -19.25 4.57
C GLU A 200 -21.64 -19.01 3.15
N GLN A 201 -21.30 -17.77 2.84
CA GLN A 201 -20.72 -17.37 1.57
C GLN A 201 -19.45 -16.61 1.83
N VAL A 202 -18.37 -17.01 1.16
CA VAL A 202 -17.14 -16.23 1.13
C VAL A 202 -17.19 -15.41 -0.15
N GLU A 203 -17.18 -14.09 0.00
CA GLU A 203 -17.11 -13.19 -1.14
C GLU A 203 -15.70 -13.29 -1.74
N ASP A 204 -15.64 -13.56 -3.04
CA ASP A 204 -14.42 -13.56 -3.83
C ASP A 204 -14.52 -12.49 -4.91
N PHE A 205 -13.52 -11.62 -5.04
CA PHE A 205 -13.56 -10.54 -6.03
C PHE A 205 -12.44 -10.70 -7.05
N ALA A 206 -12.80 -10.66 -8.34
CA ALA A 206 -11.86 -10.55 -9.44
C ALA A 206 -11.88 -9.17 -10.12
N VAL A 207 -12.87 -8.32 -9.80
CA VAL A 207 -13.09 -7.02 -10.44
C VAL A 207 -12.95 -5.88 -9.42
N PRO A 208 -12.02 -4.92 -9.61
CA PRO A 208 -11.79 -3.83 -8.65
C PRO A 208 -13.02 -2.98 -8.34
N LEU A 209 -13.85 -2.68 -9.34
CA LEU A 209 -15.07 -1.89 -9.15
C LEU A 209 -16.08 -2.60 -8.22
N SER A 210 -16.23 -3.91 -8.36
CA SER A 210 -17.10 -4.73 -7.50
C SER A 210 -16.58 -4.73 -6.07
N LEU A 211 -15.27 -4.92 -5.89
CA LEU A 211 -14.62 -4.84 -4.58
C LEU A 211 -14.82 -3.45 -3.93
N GLN A 212 -14.62 -2.36 -4.68
CA GLN A 212 -14.82 -1.01 -4.15
C GLN A 212 -16.26 -0.78 -3.67
N ARG A 213 -17.26 -1.21 -4.45
CA ARG A 213 -18.68 -1.09 -4.07
C ARG A 213 -18.98 -1.87 -2.79
N PHE A 214 -18.44 -3.07 -2.68
CA PHE A 214 -18.57 -3.90 -1.48
C PHE A 214 -17.96 -3.20 -0.25
N LEU A 215 -16.72 -2.70 -0.35
CA LEU A 215 -16.04 -2.01 0.75
C LEU A 215 -16.74 -0.71 1.16
N LEU A 216 -17.28 0.05 0.19
CA LEU A 216 -18.11 1.22 0.49
C LEU A 216 -19.38 0.83 1.26
N GLY A 217 -20.05 -0.25 0.87
CA GLY A 217 -21.20 -0.78 1.60
C GLY A 217 -20.82 -1.16 3.03
N LYS A 218 -19.72 -1.91 3.19
CA LYS A 218 -19.17 -2.31 4.50
C LYS A 218 -18.78 -1.11 5.38
N SER A 219 -18.23 -0.06 4.79
CA SER A 219 -17.84 1.15 5.53
C SER A 219 -19.02 1.93 6.11
N GLY A 220 -20.25 1.66 5.66
CA GLY A 220 -21.47 2.22 6.25
C GLY A 220 -22.10 1.34 7.34
N GLU A 221 -21.56 0.15 7.60
CA GLU A 221 -22.05 -0.74 8.66
C GLU A 221 -21.56 -0.28 10.06
N GLN A 222 -22.35 -0.54 11.10
CA GLN A 222 -22.01 -0.16 12.48
C GLN A 222 -20.85 -0.96 13.08
N THR A 223 -20.48 -2.09 12.47
CA THR A 223 -19.41 -2.96 12.95
C THR A 223 -18.02 -2.32 12.82
N MET A 224 -17.90 -1.28 11.98
CA MET A 224 -16.65 -0.53 11.73
C MET A 224 -15.46 -1.40 11.30
N THR A 225 -15.70 -2.64 10.83
CA THR A 225 -14.66 -3.55 10.33
C THR A 225 -13.94 -2.98 9.11
N VAL A 226 -14.63 -2.13 8.35
CA VAL A 226 -14.07 -1.39 7.22
C VAL A 226 -14.26 0.10 7.48
N VAL A 227 -13.20 0.89 7.33
CA VAL A 227 -13.27 2.35 7.46
C VAL A 227 -12.69 2.98 6.19
N GLU A 228 -13.44 3.90 5.58
CA GLU A 228 -12.97 4.68 4.42
C GLU A 228 -11.95 5.73 4.90
N MET A 229 -10.70 5.65 4.41
CA MET A 229 -9.56 6.45 4.89
C MET A 229 -8.98 7.41 3.83
N THR A 230 -9.63 7.57 2.67
CA THR A 230 -9.07 8.36 1.55
C THR A 230 -8.78 9.80 1.95
N SER A 231 -9.65 10.44 2.74
CA SER A 231 -9.44 11.81 3.23
C SER A 231 -8.20 11.91 4.13
N GLU A 232 -8.01 10.93 5.02
CA GLU A 232 -6.85 10.83 5.92
C GLU A 232 -5.56 10.61 5.15
N PHE A 233 -5.57 9.71 4.15
CA PHE A 233 -4.43 9.51 3.26
C PHE A 233 -4.09 10.76 2.46
N ARG A 234 -5.07 11.49 1.92
CA ARG A 234 -4.85 12.77 1.23
C ARG A 234 -4.28 13.85 2.15
N ARG A 235 -4.64 13.84 3.44
CA ARG A 235 -4.10 14.76 4.42
C ARG A 235 -2.64 14.46 4.75
N GLN A 236 -2.29 13.18 4.93
CA GLN A 236 -0.92 12.78 5.26
C GLN A 236 0.02 12.80 4.03
N TYR A 237 -0.50 12.52 2.84
CA TYR A 237 0.26 12.46 1.59
C TYR A 237 -0.29 13.45 0.56
N PRO A 238 -0.09 14.77 0.76
CA PRO A 238 -0.60 15.81 -0.14
C PRO A 238 0.02 15.73 -1.54
N ASN A 239 -0.67 16.27 -2.55
CA ASN A 239 -0.19 16.34 -3.94
C ASN A 239 0.90 17.42 -4.13
N THR A 240 2.06 17.25 -3.51
CA THR A 240 3.17 18.21 -3.60
C THR A 240 3.81 18.24 -4.98
N ASP A 241 3.75 17.12 -5.70
CA ASP A 241 4.51 16.91 -6.94
C ASP A 241 3.66 17.23 -8.18
N GLY A 242 2.44 17.73 -8.00
CA GLY A 242 1.56 18.14 -9.08
C GLY A 242 1.10 16.98 -9.98
N VAL A 243 0.90 15.80 -9.39
CA VAL A 243 0.35 14.62 -10.08
C VAL A 243 -0.96 15.02 -10.75
N LYS A 244 -1.03 14.82 -12.06
CA LYS A 244 -2.21 15.14 -12.87
C LYS A 244 -3.14 13.92 -12.94
N PRO A 245 -4.46 14.12 -12.89
CA PRO A 245 -5.42 13.05 -13.11
C PRO A 245 -5.22 12.38 -14.46
N ALA A 246 -5.43 11.07 -14.50
CA ALA A 246 -5.39 10.25 -15.70
C ALA A 246 -6.46 10.73 -16.68
N ASN A 247 -6.10 10.78 -17.96
CA ASN A 247 -7.03 11.13 -19.01
C ASN A 247 -7.82 9.88 -19.45
N GLU A 248 -9.08 9.80 -19.05
CA GLU A 248 -9.98 8.68 -19.41
C GLU A 248 -10.25 8.59 -20.91
N ASP A 249 -10.05 9.67 -21.66
CA ASP A 249 -10.22 9.67 -23.11
C ASP A 249 -9.07 9.01 -23.89
N ASN A 250 -7.99 8.64 -23.21
CA ASN A 250 -6.86 7.96 -23.81
C ASN A 250 -7.28 6.62 -24.46
N PRO A 251 -6.95 6.36 -25.74
CA PRO A 251 -7.25 5.12 -26.44
C PRO A 251 -6.83 3.84 -25.70
N ASP A 252 -5.69 3.86 -25.01
CA ASP A 252 -5.19 2.69 -24.27
C ASP A 252 -6.07 2.39 -23.05
N THR A 253 -6.45 3.42 -22.29
CA THR A 253 -7.37 3.30 -21.15
C THR A 253 -8.72 2.73 -21.60
N LYS A 254 -9.25 3.21 -22.74
CA LYS A 254 -10.50 2.70 -23.35
C LYS A 254 -10.37 1.24 -23.78
N LYS A 255 -9.25 0.85 -24.39
CA LYS A 255 -8.98 -0.53 -24.82
C LYS A 255 -8.91 -1.49 -23.63
N TYR A 256 -8.21 -1.13 -22.56
CA TYR A 256 -8.14 -1.97 -21.36
C TYR A 256 -9.49 -2.11 -20.66
N ARG A 257 -10.27 -1.02 -20.58
CA ARG A 257 -11.64 -1.07 -20.08
C ARG A 257 -12.51 -2.03 -20.89
N ALA A 258 -12.49 -1.95 -22.22
CA ALA A 258 -13.27 -2.84 -23.08
C ALA A 258 -12.88 -4.32 -22.91
N ILE A 259 -11.59 -4.62 -22.75
CA ILE A 259 -11.11 -6.00 -22.48
C ILE A 259 -11.59 -6.48 -21.12
N THR A 260 -11.54 -5.65 -20.08
CA THR A 260 -12.02 -6.01 -18.73
C THR A 260 -13.55 -6.10 -18.67
N GLU A 261 -14.28 -5.29 -19.42
CA GLU A 261 -15.74 -5.43 -19.58
C GLU A 261 -16.07 -6.76 -20.28
N VAL A 262 -15.32 -7.16 -21.31
CA VAL A 262 -15.49 -8.47 -21.96
C VAL A 262 -15.06 -9.63 -21.04
N ALA A 263 -13.96 -9.51 -20.32
CA ALA A 263 -13.50 -10.53 -19.38
C ALA A 263 -14.44 -10.65 -18.18
N SER A 264 -15.00 -9.55 -17.70
CA SER A 264 -16.06 -9.57 -16.69
C SER A 264 -17.33 -10.20 -17.26
N VAL A 265 -17.72 -9.96 -18.52
CA VAL A 265 -18.82 -10.66 -19.21
C VAL A 265 -18.56 -12.16 -19.40
N ILE A 266 -17.35 -12.58 -19.74
CA ILE A 266 -16.99 -14.00 -19.82
C ILE A 266 -16.96 -14.63 -18.42
N GLY A 267 -16.58 -13.87 -17.39
CA GLY A 267 -16.74 -14.22 -15.99
C GLY A 267 -18.18 -14.09 -15.46
N THR A 268 -19.12 -13.45 -16.17
CA THR A 268 -20.46 -13.08 -15.66
C THR A 268 -21.47 -14.23 -15.55
N ILE A 269 -21.01 -15.47 -15.38
CA ILE A 269 -21.84 -16.39 -14.60
C ILE A 269 -21.74 -16.00 -13.11
N SER A 270 -20.73 -15.21 -12.69
CA SER A 270 -20.62 -14.70 -11.32
C SER A 270 -19.61 -13.54 -11.15
N PRO A 271 -19.90 -12.48 -10.35
CA PRO A 271 -18.88 -11.52 -9.90
C PRO A 271 -17.83 -12.15 -8.95
N TYR A 272 -18.04 -13.43 -8.58
CA TYR A 272 -17.19 -14.25 -7.74
C TYR A 272 -16.05 -14.90 -8.51
N SER A 273 -14.84 -14.91 -7.93
CA SER A 273 -13.73 -15.73 -8.44
C SER A 273 -14.19 -17.18 -8.52
N GLY A 274 -14.07 -17.80 -9.70
CA GLY A 274 -14.22 -19.25 -9.84
C GLY A 274 -13.10 -19.93 -9.08
N GLY A 275 -13.33 -20.20 -7.79
CA GLY A 275 -12.30 -20.65 -6.87
C GLY A 275 -11.44 -21.79 -7.43
N SER A 276 -10.14 -21.66 -7.21
CA SER A 276 -9.16 -22.75 -7.04
C SER A 276 -8.69 -23.61 -8.22
N VAL A 277 -9.04 -23.33 -9.47
CA VAL A 277 -8.41 -24.02 -10.62
C VAL A 277 -8.10 -23.01 -11.73
N GLY A 278 -6.88 -23.08 -12.28
CA GLY A 278 -6.28 -22.11 -13.22
C GLY A 278 -7.28 -21.41 -14.14
N GLY A 279 -7.15 -20.08 -14.22
CA GLY A 279 -8.11 -19.19 -14.86
C GLY A 279 -8.58 -19.66 -16.23
N LEU A 280 -9.78 -19.23 -16.61
CA LEU A 280 -10.48 -19.69 -17.80
C LEU A 280 -9.68 -19.47 -19.09
N LEU A 281 -8.75 -18.52 -19.07
CA LEU A 281 -7.83 -18.20 -20.15
C LEU A 281 -6.53 -19.01 -20.03
N ASN A 282 -6.63 -20.32 -19.79
CA ASN A 282 -5.51 -21.23 -19.55
C ASN A 282 -4.45 -21.11 -20.64
N GLY A 283 -3.53 -20.18 -20.42
CA GLY A 283 -2.68 -19.59 -21.43
C GLY A 283 -1.35 -20.31 -21.45
N GLY A 284 -1.36 -21.53 -21.99
CA GLY A 284 -0.16 -22.15 -22.52
C GLY A 284 0.38 -21.28 -23.65
N SER A 285 1.21 -20.29 -23.31
CA SER A 285 1.97 -19.53 -24.28
C SER A 285 3.44 -19.65 -23.90
N ASN A 286 4.21 -20.28 -24.79
CA ASN A 286 5.66 -20.15 -24.80
C ASN A 286 5.96 -18.66 -24.77
N VAL A 287 6.39 -18.17 -23.60
CA VAL A 287 7.00 -16.85 -23.51
C VAL A 287 8.37 -17.04 -24.15
N SER A 288 8.47 -16.70 -25.44
CA SER A 288 9.71 -16.73 -26.20
C SER A 288 10.82 -16.09 -25.37
N LYS A 289 11.93 -16.82 -25.23
CA LYS A 289 13.13 -16.43 -24.48
C LYS A 289 13.58 -15.01 -24.80
#